data_AF-A0A662YGS4-F1
#
_entry.id   AF-A0A662YGS4-F1
#
_cell.length_a   1.000
_cell.length_b   1.000
_cell.length_c   1.000
_cell.angle_alpha   90.00
_cell.angle_beta   90.00
_cell.angle_gamma   90.00
#
_symmetry.space_group_name_H-M   'P 1'
#
loop_
_entity.id
_entity.type
_entity.pdbx_description
1 polymer ?
#
loop_
_entity_poly.entity_id
_entity_poly.type
_entity_poly.pdbx_seq_one_letter_code
_entity_poly.pdbx_strand_id
1 'polypeptide(L)'
;LDSSNPEDVAAASRKMEFDIGWFLSPIVSGDYPAVMRERAGDRLPRFTPEQTELVKGSYDLFMLNHYGSKMITNCDSKASNMACDTLAVGWERDSGVDNSHIVPGTRKRSGDAAKNAHCAMFTAYPPGYLETIKWLHAHDTSADILLTENGWCGDDEVENMDQLWYFQAYLEQVHKAVVEEKIPVIGYTAWSFLDNYEWGSYESRFGLYYVNYSSQAGSPDFYEPEASDLARVPRPSAKWFQKVASTKCLGVSVAAAPAAEVSGEHHHHFWAWVVGLVAIVAVSAVVVLGLVWSLSANQVGTMQLLQRFLQLAGGAAAVLLALHPVATTSTDLRCFPDEFLFGSATAAYQVEGAVKEGGRTPSIWDQFCRERPGVKCANVADDFYHRYHEDVKLMVETGLQSFRFSISWSRVMNWDPQLRGMRPNPEGIAFYHSLIDDLNANGIVPILTLYHWDLPLELHTELSPQGWLNTEIADHYVEYATLMFHEYGGKVNFWTTFNEPLSFSTSGYTTGREAPGFKGSPTQVYTVIHNVLLSHAKAVQQFRKLRVSNVVNAKARIGIVLNADFAYPLDSSNPEDVAAASRKMEFDIGWFLSPIVSGDYPAVMRERAGDRLPRFTPEQ
;
A
#
# COMPACT_ATOMS: atom_id res chain seq x y z
N LEU A 1 -21.48 7.26 -13.72
CA LEU A 1 -20.88 6.17 -14.50
C LEU A 1 -21.84 5.02 -14.36
N ASP A 2 -22.11 4.32 -15.45
CA ASP A 2 -23.33 3.52 -15.59
C ASP A 2 -22.98 2.04 -15.63
N SER A 3 -23.25 1.32 -14.54
CA SER A 3 -23.01 -0.13 -14.45
C SER A 3 -23.93 -0.96 -15.36
N SER A 4 -24.87 -0.33 -16.08
CA SER A 4 -25.64 -0.94 -17.17
C SER A 4 -25.15 -0.56 -18.57
N ASN A 5 -24.19 0.37 -18.69
CA ASN A 5 -23.48 0.58 -19.95
C ASN A 5 -22.54 -0.62 -20.18
N PRO A 6 -22.76 -1.47 -21.20
CA PRO A 6 -21.93 -2.66 -21.44
C PRO A 6 -20.47 -2.29 -21.71
N GLU A 7 -20.24 -1.07 -22.18
CA GLU A 7 -18.94 -0.52 -22.42
C GLU A 7 -18.29 -0.16 -21.06
N ASP A 8 -18.91 0.63 -20.16
CA ASP A 8 -18.36 0.96 -18.81
C ASP A 8 -18.03 -0.31 -18.00
N VAL A 9 -18.67 -1.44 -18.31
CA VAL A 9 -18.38 -2.76 -17.73
C VAL A 9 -17.18 -3.43 -18.41
N ALA A 10 -17.14 -3.45 -19.74
CA ALA A 10 -15.98 -3.93 -20.49
C ALA A 10 -14.71 -3.13 -20.11
N ALA A 11 -14.87 -1.85 -19.81
CA ALA A 11 -13.87 -0.94 -19.30
C ALA A 11 -13.21 -1.42 -18.01
N ALA A 12 -14.02 -1.61 -16.97
CA ALA A 12 -13.53 -2.03 -15.66
C ALA A 12 -12.77 -3.36 -15.74
N SER A 13 -13.35 -4.35 -16.43
CA SER A 13 -12.76 -5.68 -16.63
C SER A 13 -11.42 -5.62 -17.37
N ARG A 14 -11.41 -4.99 -18.55
CA ARG A 14 -10.23 -4.87 -19.41
C ARG A 14 -9.08 -4.15 -18.72
N LYS A 15 -9.37 -3.14 -17.91
CA LYS A 15 -8.33 -2.54 -17.09
C LYS A 15 -7.72 -3.58 -16.13
N MET A 16 -8.49 -4.33 -15.36
CA MET A 16 -7.91 -5.38 -14.50
C MET A 16 -6.99 -6.33 -15.30
N GLU A 17 -7.40 -6.70 -16.52
CA GLU A 17 -6.59 -7.50 -17.45
C GLU A 17 -5.26 -6.85 -17.83
N PHE A 18 -5.22 -5.53 -17.98
CA PHE A 18 -4.00 -4.80 -18.30
C PHE A 18 -3.08 -4.56 -17.09
N ASP A 19 -3.57 -4.64 -15.85
CA ASP A 19 -2.85 -4.18 -14.65
C ASP A 19 -2.30 -5.26 -13.74
N ILE A 20 -3.10 -6.30 -13.56
CA ILE A 20 -2.76 -7.44 -12.75
C ILE A 20 -2.76 -8.63 -13.69
N GLY A 21 -3.81 -8.76 -14.52
CA GLY A 21 -3.95 -9.78 -15.57
C GLY A 21 -2.79 -9.83 -16.53
N TRP A 22 -2.11 -8.71 -16.76
CA TRP A 22 -1.07 -8.70 -17.76
C TRP A 22 0.27 -9.27 -17.26
N PHE A 23 0.31 -9.61 -15.98
CA PHE A 23 1.42 -10.28 -15.32
C PHE A 23 1.00 -11.65 -14.88
N LEU A 24 -0.18 -11.67 -14.27
CA LEU A 24 -0.91 -12.82 -13.81
C LEU A 24 -1.25 -13.77 -14.96
N SER A 25 -1.93 -13.32 -16.03
CA SER A 25 -2.27 -14.18 -17.18
C SER A 25 -1.05 -14.70 -17.93
N PRO A 26 0.06 -13.96 -18.13
CA PRO A 26 1.30 -14.59 -18.55
C PRO A 26 1.77 -15.67 -17.58
N ILE A 27 2.07 -15.37 -16.32
CA ILE A 27 2.64 -16.38 -15.41
C ILE A 27 1.71 -17.58 -15.20
N VAL A 28 0.39 -17.39 -15.24
CA VAL A 28 -0.63 -18.45 -15.09
C VAL A 28 -0.85 -19.23 -16.39
N SER A 29 -1.10 -18.54 -17.51
CA SER A 29 -1.56 -19.17 -18.76
C SER A 29 -0.43 -19.44 -19.76
N GLY A 30 0.69 -18.73 -19.65
CA GLY A 30 1.82 -18.74 -20.57
C GLY A 30 1.77 -17.67 -21.68
N ASP A 31 0.78 -16.75 -21.65
CA ASP A 31 0.56 -15.77 -22.70
C ASP A 31 -0.19 -14.51 -22.21
N TYR A 32 -0.19 -13.42 -22.99
CA TYR A 32 -0.88 -12.17 -22.67
C TYR A 32 -2.41 -12.28 -22.84
N PRO A 33 -3.22 -11.61 -21.99
CA PRO A 33 -4.68 -11.65 -22.08
C PRO A 33 -5.22 -11.29 -23.48
N ALA A 34 -6.39 -11.83 -23.84
CA ALA A 34 -6.92 -11.70 -25.19
C ALA A 34 -7.19 -10.24 -25.61
N VAL A 35 -7.80 -9.45 -24.71
CA VAL A 35 -8.11 -8.02 -24.95
C VAL A 35 -6.85 -7.18 -25.17
N MET A 36 -5.69 -7.67 -24.69
CA MET A 36 -4.42 -6.99 -24.87
C MET A 36 -4.00 -6.99 -26.33
N ARG A 37 -3.96 -8.17 -26.94
CA ARG A 37 -3.62 -8.35 -28.36
C ARG A 37 -4.66 -7.74 -29.28
N GLU A 38 -5.91 -7.61 -28.83
CA GLU A 38 -6.96 -6.94 -29.58
C GLU A 38 -6.68 -5.44 -29.77
N ARG A 39 -6.06 -4.78 -28.78
CA ARG A 39 -5.91 -3.31 -28.75
C ARG A 39 -4.48 -2.87 -29.05
N ALA A 40 -3.50 -3.55 -28.47
CA ALA A 40 -2.09 -3.38 -28.81
C ALA A 40 -1.76 -3.93 -30.21
N GLY A 41 -2.43 -4.99 -30.70
CA GLY A 41 -2.24 -5.52 -32.05
C GLY A 41 -0.86 -6.17 -32.27
N ASP A 42 -0.21 -5.90 -33.41
CA ASP A 42 1.18 -6.31 -33.67
C ASP A 42 2.19 -5.63 -32.74
N ARG A 43 1.73 -4.61 -32.00
CA ARG A 43 2.42 -4.05 -30.85
C ARG A 43 2.14 -4.86 -29.56
N LEU A 44 1.92 -6.16 -29.62
CA LEU A 44 2.14 -7.01 -28.45
C LEU A 44 2.94 -8.24 -28.89
N PRO A 45 4.02 -8.60 -28.19
CA PRO A 45 4.88 -9.68 -28.63
C PRO A 45 4.09 -10.96 -28.55
N ARG A 46 4.53 -11.94 -29.32
CA ARG A 46 4.12 -13.32 -29.12
C ARG A 46 5.29 -13.98 -28.45
N PHE A 47 5.04 -14.54 -27.28
CA PHE A 47 5.91 -15.55 -26.69
C PHE A 47 6.21 -16.59 -27.76
N THR A 48 7.48 -16.96 -27.93
CA THR A 48 7.78 -18.24 -28.58
C THR A 48 7.31 -19.38 -27.66
N PRO A 49 7.10 -20.60 -28.16
CA PRO A 49 6.73 -21.73 -27.31
C PRO A 49 7.69 -21.95 -26.14
N GLU A 50 8.99 -21.74 -26.36
CA GLU A 50 10.05 -21.85 -25.35
C GLU A 50 9.92 -20.76 -24.27
N GLN A 51 9.53 -19.54 -24.66
CA GLN A 51 9.23 -18.46 -23.74
C GLN A 51 7.98 -18.79 -22.93
N THR A 52 6.88 -19.20 -23.57
CA THR A 52 5.64 -19.65 -22.90
C THR A 52 5.89 -20.73 -21.84
N GLU A 53 6.80 -21.68 -22.07
CA GLU A 53 7.15 -22.71 -21.07
C GLU A 53 8.07 -22.18 -19.95
N LEU A 54 8.92 -21.19 -20.20
CA LEU A 54 9.76 -20.53 -19.18
C LEU A 54 8.92 -19.67 -18.21
N VAL A 55 7.89 -19.01 -18.75
CA VAL A 55 6.91 -18.17 -18.06
C VAL A 55 6.10 -18.93 -17.02
N LYS A 56 5.62 -20.11 -17.42
CA LYS A 56 4.37 -20.62 -16.89
C LYS A 56 4.59 -21.33 -15.56
N GLY A 57 4.00 -20.77 -14.50
CA GLY A 57 4.33 -21.14 -13.13
C GLY A 57 5.62 -20.49 -12.60
N SER A 58 6.08 -19.36 -13.15
CA SER A 58 7.28 -18.65 -12.66
C SER A 58 7.11 -17.94 -11.29
N TYR A 59 6.18 -18.39 -10.47
CA TYR A 59 5.80 -17.83 -9.17
C TYR A 59 5.48 -18.96 -8.18
N ASP A 60 5.75 -18.69 -6.90
CA ASP A 60 5.36 -19.58 -5.81
C ASP A 60 4.13 -19.02 -5.02
N LEU A 61 3.77 -17.72 -5.18
CA LEU A 61 2.58 -17.02 -4.62
C LEU A 61 2.39 -15.66 -5.33
N PHE A 62 1.22 -15.02 -5.23
CA PHE A 62 0.99 -13.65 -5.71
C PHE A 62 1.13 -12.57 -4.62
N MET A 63 2.03 -11.60 -4.82
CA MET A 63 2.21 -10.45 -3.91
C MET A 63 1.45 -9.23 -4.45
N LEU A 64 0.73 -8.51 -3.58
CA LEU A 64 -0.15 -7.40 -3.95
C LEU A 64 0.04 -6.17 -3.05
N ASN A 65 0.47 -5.05 -3.64
CA ASN A 65 0.35 -3.71 -3.09
C ASN A 65 -0.98 -3.08 -3.54
N HIS A 66 -1.72 -2.42 -2.66
CA HIS A 66 -2.97 -1.73 -3.02
C HIS A 66 -3.24 -0.53 -2.10
N TYR A 67 -3.44 0.66 -2.66
CA TYR A 67 -3.69 1.89 -1.88
C TYR A 67 -5.03 2.57 -2.21
N GLY A 68 -5.72 2.18 -3.28
CA GLY A 68 -7.02 2.75 -3.60
C GLY A 68 -7.69 2.21 -4.85
N SER A 69 -8.93 2.63 -5.05
CA SER A 69 -9.77 2.25 -6.20
C SER A 69 -10.51 3.47 -6.74
N LYS A 70 -10.71 3.52 -8.05
CA LYS A 70 -11.27 4.67 -8.80
C LYS A 70 -12.64 4.30 -9.41
N MET A 71 -13.47 5.29 -9.80
CA MET A 71 -14.82 5.02 -10.37
C MET A 71 -14.84 5.16 -11.88
N ILE A 72 -15.40 4.18 -12.57
CA ILE A 72 -14.86 3.89 -13.89
C ILE A 72 -15.90 3.99 -14.96
N THR A 73 -15.50 4.73 -15.98
CA THR A 73 -16.16 4.79 -17.26
C THR A 73 -15.15 4.27 -18.26
N ASN A 74 -15.10 4.87 -19.44
CA ASN A 74 -15.01 4.17 -20.70
C ASN A 74 -13.82 4.47 -21.88
N CYS A 75 -13.16 5.50 -22.65
CA CYS A 75 -12.95 7.04 -23.02
C CYS A 75 -13.93 8.06 -23.70
N ASP A 76 -14.58 7.90 -24.85
CA ASP A 76 -15.38 8.99 -25.48
C ASP A 76 -16.69 9.41 -24.73
N SER A 77 -16.81 9.22 -23.40
CA SER A 77 -18.12 9.21 -22.74
C SER A 77 -18.77 10.57 -22.65
N LYS A 78 -20.09 10.51 -22.55
CA LYS A 78 -20.89 11.61 -22.00
C LYS A 78 -20.65 11.80 -20.50
N ALA A 79 -20.02 10.84 -19.83
CA ALA A 79 -19.61 10.90 -18.44
C ALA A 79 -18.13 11.34 -18.23
N SER A 80 -17.41 11.61 -19.33
CA SER A 80 -15.97 11.83 -19.44
C SER A 80 -15.46 13.16 -18.82
N ASN A 81 -14.33 13.18 -18.09
CA ASN A 81 -13.60 14.42 -17.72
C ASN A 81 -12.39 14.78 -18.62
N MET A 82 -11.98 13.95 -19.58
CA MET A 82 -10.90 14.28 -20.53
C MET A 82 -11.24 13.79 -21.96
N ALA A 83 -10.29 13.45 -22.81
CA ALA A 83 -10.56 12.79 -24.09
C ALA A 83 -9.39 11.88 -24.48
N CYS A 84 -9.61 10.78 -25.17
CA CYS A 84 -8.54 9.81 -25.38
C CYS A 84 -7.42 10.29 -26.32
N ASP A 85 -7.71 11.27 -27.17
CA ASP A 85 -6.70 11.97 -27.96
C ASP A 85 -5.75 12.84 -27.10
N THR A 86 -6.17 13.22 -25.89
CA THR A 86 -5.34 13.94 -24.90
C THR A 86 -4.47 13.01 -24.04
N LEU A 87 -4.80 11.72 -23.97
CA LEU A 87 -4.04 10.71 -23.22
C LEU A 87 -2.78 10.28 -24.01
N ALA A 88 -1.62 10.22 -23.34
CA ALA A 88 -0.29 10.15 -23.96
C ALA A 88 0.02 8.90 -24.83
N VAL A 89 0.97 9.10 -25.76
CA VAL A 89 1.43 8.08 -26.70
C VAL A 89 2.67 7.35 -26.13
N GLY A 90 2.59 6.03 -25.95
CA GLY A 90 3.43 5.29 -24.98
C GLY A 90 2.92 5.48 -23.55
N TRP A 91 2.77 4.39 -22.78
CA TRP A 91 1.68 4.23 -21.78
C TRP A 91 0.41 4.88 -22.47
N GLU A 92 -0.33 5.77 -21.84
CA GLU A 92 -1.68 6.36 -22.14
C GLU A 92 -2.52 6.17 -23.48
N ARG A 93 -2.39 5.11 -24.32
CA ARG A 93 -3.32 4.73 -25.44
C ARG A 93 -3.59 3.21 -25.87
N ASP A 94 -3.84 2.20 -24.99
CA ASP A 94 -4.44 0.79 -25.16
C ASP A 94 -5.59 0.11 -24.22
N SER A 95 -6.31 0.68 -23.19
CA SER A 95 -7.55 0.27 -22.39
C SER A 95 -8.47 1.41 -21.85
N GLY A 96 -8.01 2.49 -21.20
CA GLY A 96 -8.29 3.91 -21.59
C GLY A 96 -9.27 4.92 -21.01
N VAL A 97 -8.73 6.01 -20.46
CA VAL A 97 -8.75 6.19 -19.01
C VAL A 97 -9.17 7.52 -18.44
N ASP A 98 -10.02 7.38 -17.42
CA ASP A 98 -10.26 8.31 -16.35
C ASP A 98 -10.43 7.58 -15.03
N ASN A 99 -9.27 7.45 -14.43
CA ASN A 99 -9.06 7.23 -13.01
C ASN A 99 -9.00 8.54 -12.22
N SER A 100 -9.37 9.69 -12.80
CA SER A 100 -9.57 10.94 -12.06
C SER A 100 -10.90 10.89 -11.29
N HIS A 101 -11.93 10.24 -11.85
CA HIS A 101 -13.16 9.91 -11.14
C HIS A 101 -12.92 9.09 -9.87
N ILE A 102 -13.51 9.54 -8.77
CA ILE A 102 -13.41 8.93 -7.43
C ILE A 102 -14.69 8.13 -7.15
N VAL A 103 -14.59 6.97 -6.49
CA VAL A 103 -15.75 6.09 -6.21
C VAL A 103 -16.76 6.78 -5.29
N PRO A 104 -18.07 6.71 -5.56
CA PRO A 104 -19.08 7.14 -4.61
C PRO A 104 -18.94 6.33 -3.31
N GLY A 105 -18.65 7.02 -2.22
CA GLY A 105 -18.31 6.39 -0.95
C GLY A 105 -16.80 6.22 -0.67
N THR A 106 -15.90 6.64 -1.58
CA THR A 106 -14.50 6.88 -1.21
C THR A 106 -14.44 7.92 -0.09
N ARG A 107 -13.76 7.60 1.01
CA ARG A 107 -13.57 8.56 2.12
C ARG A 107 -12.62 9.68 1.69
N LYS A 108 -13.01 10.92 2.02
CA LYS A 108 -12.14 12.10 1.93
C LYS A 108 -11.33 12.24 3.21
N ARG A 109 -10.08 12.67 3.06
CA ARG A 109 -9.18 13.01 4.18
C ARG A 109 -9.72 14.17 5.03
N SER A 110 -9.47 14.12 6.33
CA SER A 110 -9.44 15.26 7.25
C SER A 110 -8.13 16.06 7.14
N GLY A 111 -7.94 17.04 8.03
CA GLY A 111 -6.64 17.64 8.32
C GLY A 111 -5.99 18.44 7.20
N ASP A 112 -4.66 18.48 7.22
CA ASP A 112 -3.81 19.01 6.16
C ASP A 112 -3.50 17.95 5.10
N ALA A 113 -3.65 16.67 5.43
CA ALA A 113 -3.68 15.56 4.47
C ALA A 113 -4.74 15.74 3.36
N ALA A 114 -5.83 16.47 3.63
CA ALA A 114 -6.83 16.87 2.63
C ALA A 114 -6.33 17.88 1.59
N LYS A 115 -5.25 18.60 1.88
CA LYS A 115 -4.63 19.64 1.02
C LYS A 115 -3.35 19.12 0.35
N ASN A 116 -2.76 18.06 0.92
CA ASN A 116 -1.53 17.41 0.44
C ASN A 116 -1.76 16.74 -0.93
N ALA A 117 -1.06 17.24 -1.96
CA ALA A 117 -1.18 16.78 -3.34
C ALA A 117 -0.62 15.37 -3.57
N HIS A 118 0.36 14.92 -2.78
CA HIS A 118 0.83 13.52 -2.79
C HIS A 118 -0.26 12.60 -2.23
N CYS A 119 -0.84 12.95 -1.08
CA CYS A 119 -1.93 12.15 -0.52
C CYS A 119 -3.18 12.08 -1.42
N ALA A 120 -3.37 12.99 -2.38
CA ALA A 120 -4.55 13.03 -3.25
C ALA A 120 -4.68 11.84 -4.23
N MET A 121 -3.59 11.13 -4.57
CA MET A 121 -3.65 9.97 -5.49
C MET A 121 -4.32 8.74 -4.85
N PHE A 122 -3.96 8.43 -3.61
CA PHE A 122 -4.42 7.24 -2.88
C PHE A 122 -5.90 7.38 -2.46
N THR A 123 -6.76 6.51 -2.96
CA THR A 123 -8.23 6.69 -2.91
C THR A 123 -8.94 5.60 -2.10
N ALA A 124 -9.29 5.93 -0.85
CA ALA A 124 -9.84 4.99 0.12
C ALA A 124 -11.29 4.54 -0.18
N TYR A 125 -11.43 3.53 -1.03
CA TYR A 125 -12.67 2.81 -1.30
C TYR A 125 -12.50 1.32 -0.92
N PRO A 126 -12.85 0.92 0.31
CA PRO A 126 -12.58 -0.42 0.81
C PRO A 126 -13.13 -1.57 -0.05
N PRO A 127 -14.38 -1.55 -0.58
CA PRO A 127 -14.93 -2.68 -1.33
C PRO A 127 -14.11 -3.07 -2.56
N GLY A 128 -13.44 -2.11 -3.21
CA GLY A 128 -12.58 -2.39 -4.36
C GLY A 128 -11.37 -3.28 -4.03
N TYR A 129 -10.95 -3.33 -2.76
CA TYR A 129 -9.86 -4.21 -2.34
C TYR A 129 -10.28 -5.69 -2.31
N LEU A 130 -11.51 -5.99 -1.85
CA LEU A 130 -12.07 -7.35 -1.92
C LEU A 130 -12.17 -7.81 -3.37
N GLU A 131 -12.73 -6.98 -4.25
CA GLU A 131 -12.85 -7.33 -5.66
C GLU A 131 -11.48 -7.48 -6.34
N THR A 132 -10.48 -6.66 -5.99
CA THR A 132 -9.10 -6.84 -6.46
C THR A 132 -8.50 -8.19 -6.04
N ILE A 133 -8.72 -8.62 -4.79
CA ILE A 133 -8.23 -9.91 -4.26
C ILE A 133 -8.95 -11.09 -4.93
N LYS A 134 -10.29 -11.00 -5.10
CA LYS A 134 -11.09 -12.00 -5.83
C LYS A 134 -10.65 -12.14 -7.28
N TRP A 135 -10.35 -11.01 -7.92
CA TRP A 135 -9.90 -10.96 -9.30
C TRP A 135 -8.50 -11.57 -9.47
N LEU A 136 -7.57 -11.26 -8.57
CA LEU A 136 -6.24 -11.88 -8.50
C LEU A 136 -6.32 -13.42 -8.31
N HIS A 137 -7.17 -13.87 -7.39
CA HIS A 137 -7.38 -15.31 -7.15
C HIS A 137 -8.04 -16.06 -8.32
N ALA A 138 -8.89 -15.39 -9.10
CA ALA A 138 -9.64 -16.02 -10.19
C ALA A 138 -8.76 -16.53 -11.36
N HIS A 139 -7.48 -16.18 -11.41
CA HIS A 139 -6.55 -16.61 -12.45
C HIS A 139 -5.89 -17.94 -12.11
N ASP A 140 -5.35 -18.07 -10.90
CA ASP A 140 -4.94 -19.35 -10.33
C ASP A 140 -5.49 -19.51 -8.92
N THR A 141 -6.53 -20.33 -8.82
CA THR A 141 -7.20 -20.63 -7.55
C THR A 141 -6.38 -21.56 -6.64
N SER A 142 -5.20 -22.02 -7.07
CA SER A 142 -4.28 -22.83 -6.27
C SER A 142 -3.12 -22.03 -5.65
N ALA A 143 -2.98 -20.75 -6.01
CA ALA A 143 -1.89 -19.89 -5.54
C ALA A 143 -2.24 -19.13 -4.25
N ASP A 144 -1.33 -19.15 -3.28
CA ASP A 144 -1.37 -18.26 -2.10
C ASP A 144 -1.29 -16.77 -2.52
N ILE A 145 -1.87 -15.88 -1.71
CA ILE A 145 -1.79 -14.42 -1.88
C ILE A 145 -1.21 -13.76 -0.62
N LEU A 146 -0.22 -12.88 -0.78
CA LEU A 146 0.31 -12.04 0.32
C LEU A 146 0.06 -10.57 -0.01
N LEU A 147 -0.66 -9.89 0.88
CA LEU A 147 -0.93 -8.46 0.73
C LEU A 147 0.25 -7.68 1.31
N THR A 148 1.16 -7.26 0.44
CA THR A 148 2.50 -6.77 0.80
C THR A 148 2.57 -5.30 1.19
N GLU A 149 1.59 -4.49 0.76
CA GLU A 149 1.39 -3.11 1.22
C GLU A 149 -0.08 -2.69 1.11
N ASN A 150 -0.63 -2.10 2.18
CA ASN A 150 -1.88 -1.34 2.16
C ASN A 150 -1.85 -0.29 3.28
N GLY A 151 -2.16 0.98 2.98
CA GLY A 151 -1.94 2.08 3.92
C GLY A 151 -2.68 3.37 3.59
N TRP A 152 -2.66 4.30 4.53
CA TRP A 152 -3.36 5.59 4.43
C TRP A 152 -2.41 6.77 4.58
N CYS A 153 -2.26 7.54 3.50
CA CYS A 153 -1.55 8.82 3.51
C CYS A 153 -2.34 9.84 4.36
N GLY A 154 -1.81 10.17 5.53
CA GLY A 154 -2.26 11.20 6.45
C GLY A 154 -1.19 12.26 6.70
N ASP A 155 -1.28 12.90 7.86
CA ASP A 155 -0.47 14.01 8.35
C ASP A 155 0.01 13.77 9.80
N ASP A 156 0.48 14.82 10.49
CA ASP A 156 1.03 14.76 11.86
C ASP A 156 -0.03 14.62 12.97
N GLU A 157 -1.32 14.50 12.65
CA GLU A 157 -2.40 14.26 13.62
C GLU A 157 -2.24 12.89 14.30
N VAL A 158 -1.67 12.84 15.51
CA VAL A 158 -1.41 11.58 16.25
C VAL A 158 -2.68 10.72 16.42
N GLU A 159 -3.81 11.33 16.80
CA GLU A 159 -5.08 10.65 16.99
C GLU A 159 -5.88 10.51 15.67
N ASN A 160 -5.21 10.03 14.61
CA ASN A 160 -5.78 9.94 13.26
C ASN A 160 -6.91 8.90 13.15
N MET A 161 -8.15 9.35 13.39
CA MET A 161 -9.35 8.49 13.30
C MET A 161 -9.71 8.10 11.86
N ASP A 162 -9.23 8.84 10.87
CA ASP A 162 -9.34 8.53 9.45
C ASP A 162 -8.51 7.29 9.08
N GLN A 163 -7.26 7.23 9.54
CA GLN A 163 -6.35 6.09 9.39
C GLN A 163 -6.87 4.84 10.12
N LEU A 164 -7.41 5.00 11.34
CA LEU A 164 -8.04 3.89 12.07
C LEU A 164 -9.24 3.31 11.30
N TRP A 165 -10.12 4.18 10.78
CA TRP A 165 -11.22 3.73 9.94
C TRP A 165 -10.72 3.02 8.67
N TYR A 166 -9.63 3.50 8.05
CA TYR A 166 -9.07 2.89 6.85
C TYR A 166 -8.69 1.44 7.10
N PHE A 167 -7.84 1.20 8.10
CA PHE A 167 -7.41 -0.16 8.45
C PHE A 167 -8.58 -1.05 8.88
N GLN A 168 -9.56 -0.52 9.61
CA GLN A 168 -10.79 -1.23 9.94
C GLN A 168 -11.56 -1.68 8.68
N ALA A 169 -11.91 -0.74 7.81
CA ALA A 169 -12.75 -1.03 6.65
C ALA A 169 -12.02 -1.84 5.56
N TYR A 170 -10.69 -1.69 5.43
CA TYR A 170 -9.90 -2.49 4.50
C TYR A 170 -9.69 -3.92 5.01
N LEU A 171 -9.37 -4.13 6.29
CA LEU A 171 -9.25 -5.50 6.82
C LEU A 171 -10.59 -6.24 6.88
N GLU A 172 -11.73 -5.54 7.02
CA GLU A 172 -13.05 -6.18 6.81
C GLU A 172 -13.21 -6.78 5.41
N GLN A 173 -12.58 -6.19 4.38
CA GLN A 173 -12.60 -6.73 3.02
C GLN A 173 -11.63 -7.92 2.88
N VAL A 174 -10.47 -7.89 3.53
CA VAL A 174 -9.56 -9.05 3.57
C VAL A 174 -10.18 -10.21 4.35
N HIS A 175 -10.93 -9.94 5.42
CA HIS A 175 -11.65 -10.96 6.20
C HIS A 175 -12.69 -11.68 5.35
N LYS A 176 -13.47 -10.95 4.54
CA LYS A 176 -14.39 -11.55 3.55
C LYS A 176 -13.66 -12.43 2.55
N ALA A 177 -12.56 -11.95 1.97
CA ALA A 177 -11.76 -12.74 1.02
C ALA A 177 -11.33 -14.09 1.62
N VAL A 178 -10.80 -14.09 2.84
CA VAL A 178 -10.30 -15.31 3.51
C VAL A 178 -11.42 -16.20 4.04
N VAL A 179 -12.47 -15.62 4.62
CA VAL A 179 -13.43 -16.36 5.47
C VAL A 179 -14.79 -16.56 4.82
N GLU A 180 -15.24 -15.66 3.95
CA GLU A 180 -16.48 -15.79 3.18
C GLU A 180 -16.20 -16.41 1.80
N GLU A 181 -15.25 -15.84 1.04
CA GLU A 181 -14.90 -16.27 -0.33
C GLU A 181 -13.88 -17.44 -0.36
N LYS A 182 -13.24 -17.77 0.78
CA LYS A 182 -12.26 -18.87 0.96
C LYS A 182 -10.98 -18.76 0.12
N ILE A 183 -10.55 -17.54 -0.19
CA ILE A 183 -9.31 -17.23 -0.90
C ILE A 183 -8.10 -17.48 0.03
N PRO A 184 -7.03 -18.16 -0.42
CA PRO A 184 -5.81 -18.42 0.35
C PRO A 184 -4.93 -17.16 0.46
N VAL A 185 -5.47 -16.08 1.04
CA VAL A 185 -4.64 -14.94 1.46
C VAL A 185 -3.91 -15.35 2.74
N ILE A 186 -2.58 -15.41 2.71
CA ILE A 186 -1.73 -15.90 3.80
C ILE A 186 -1.23 -14.79 4.74
N GLY A 187 -1.48 -13.51 4.41
CA GLY A 187 -1.13 -12.40 5.30
C GLY A 187 -1.44 -11.02 4.74
N TYR A 188 -1.29 -10.02 5.62
CA TYR A 188 -1.50 -8.60 5.36
C TYR A 188 -0.44 -7.73 6.03
N THR A 189 0.16 -6.82 5.27
CA THR A 189 1.20 -5.90 5.70
C THR A 189 0.69 -4.45 5.66
N ALA A 190 0.49 -3.86 6.83
CA ALA A 190 0.11 -2.46 6.97
C ALA A 190 1.27 -1.54 6.58
N TRP A 191 1.06 -0.62 5.63
CA TRP A 191 2.01 0.45 5.33
C TRP A 191 1.64 1.72 6.10
N SER A 192 2.50 2.33 6.92
CA SER A 192 3.87 1.96 7.31
C SER A 192 3.97 1.65 8.81
N PHE A 193 5.08 1.07 9.27
CA PHE A 193 5.27 0.81 10.70
C PHE A 193 5.49 2.11 11.47
N LEU A 194 6.47 2.90 11.04
CA LEU A 194 6.73 4.27 11.49
C LEU A 194 6.19 5.27 10.46
N ASP A 195 5.82 6.46 10.91
CA ASP A 195 6.00 7.66 10.09
C ASP A 195 7.44 7.73 9.61
N ASN A 196 7.69 8.15 8.37
CA ASN A 196 9.01 8.07 7.76
C ASN A 196 9.26 9.23 6.76
N TYR A 197 10.43 9.26 6.15
CA TYR A 197 10.74 10.15 5.02
C TYR A 197 10.06 9.68 3.72
N GLU A 198 8.97 10.34 3.34
CA GLU A 198 8.25 10.07 2.08
C GLU A 198 8.93 10.82 0.91
N TRP A 199 10.04 10.25 0.44
CA TRP A 199 10.74 10.50 -0.84
C TRP A 199 11.00 11.98 -1.22
N GLY A 200 11.24 12.81 -0.20
CA GLY A 200 11.54 14.24 -0.36
C GLY A 200 10.87 15.13 0.68
N SER A 201 9.85 14.62 1.38
CA SER A 201 9.09 15.32 2.41
C SER A 201 8.94 14.48 3.69
N TYR A 202 8.55 15.15 4.78
CA TYR A 202 8.10 14.54 6.04
C TYR A 202 6.66 15.02 6.41
N GLU A 203 5.93 15.58 5.44
CA GLU A 203 4.56 16.10 5.61
C GLU A 203 3.50 15.01 5.38
N SER A 204 3.76 14.07 4.46
CA SER A 204 2.93 12.88 4.27
C SER A 204 3.30 11.86 5.35
N ARG A 205 2.30 11.25 6.00
CA ARG A 205 2.53 10.29 7.09
C ARG A 205 1.66 9.05 6.93
N PHE A 206 2.26 7.86 6.95
CA PHE A 206 1.55 6.58 6.83
C PHE A 206 1.60 5.71 8.11
N GLY A 207 2.35 6.13 9.14
CA GLY A 207 2.76 5.28 10.24
C GLY A 207 1.64 4.82 11.17
N LEU A 208 1.68 3.53 11.55
CA LEU A 208 0.99 3.04 12.75
C LEU A 208 1.52 3.76 14.00
N TYR A 209 2.83 4.03 14.05
CA TYR A 209 3.46 4.89 15.04
C TYR A 209 3.77 6.26 14.45
N TYR A 210 3.26 7.30 15.09
CA TYR A 210 3.71 8.68 14.86
C TYR A 210 5.17 8.83 15.32
N VAL A 211 5.96 9.59 14.56
CA VAL A 211 7.33 9.97 14.94
C VAL A 211 7.43 11.48 15.16
N ASN A 212 7.86 11.86 16.35
CA ASN A 212 8.03 13.25 16.80
C ASN A 212 9.25 13.92 16.16
N TYR A 213 9.15 14.36 14.91
CA TYR A 213 10.26 15.05 14.22
C TYR A 213 10.59 16.41 14.82
N SER A 214 11.90 16.68 14.95
CA SER A 214 12.41 17.99 15.33
C SER A 214 12.17 19.01 14.20
N SER A 215 12.25 20.30 14.52
CA SER A 215 12.21 21.39 13.53
C SER A 215 13.42 21.39 12.56
N GLN A 216 14.43 20.57 12.83
CA GLN A 216 15.61 20.36 11.98
C GLN A 216 15.49 19.10 11.10
N ALA A 217 14.41 18.32 11.24
CA ALA A 217 14.15 17.17 10.37
C ALA A 217 14.14 17.60 8.89
N GLY A 218 14.88 16.84 8.08
CA GLY A 218 15.08 17.17 6.68
C GLY A 218 16.12 18.25 6.37
N SER A 219 16.86 18.77 7.35
CA SER A 219 18.01 19.63 7.12
C SER A 219 19.08 18.94 6.26
N PRO A 220 19.72 19.63 5.29
CA PRO A 220 20.87 19.08 4.55
C PRO A 220 22.12 18.94 5.43
N ASP A 221 22.23 19.81 6.44
CA ASP A 221 23.20 19.70 7.52
C ASP A 221 22.82 18.58 8.49
N PHE A 222 23.82 18.03 9.17
CA PHE A 222 23.62 17.03 10.21
C PHE A 222 23.24 17.69 11.53
N TYR A 223 22.28 17.11 12.24
CA TYR A 223 21.92 17.47 13.60
C TYR A 223 21.87 16.21 14.47
N GLU A 224 22.06 16.36 15.77
CA GLU A 224 21.81 15.31 16.75
C GLU A 224 20.37 15.51 17.29
N PRO A 225 19.49 14.49 17.22
CA PRO A 225 18.13 14.61 17.74
C PRO A 225 18.13 14.70 19.27
N GLU A 226 17.30 15.56 19.85
CA GLU A 226 17.14 15.65 21.30
C GLU A 226 16.51 14.36 21.87
N ALA A 227 16.66 14.11 23.17
CA ALA A 227 16.13 12.88 23.79
C ALA A 227 14.59 12.76 23.73
N SER A 228 13.88 13.86 23.46
CA SER A 228 12.43 13.91 23.18
C SER A 228 12.07 13.77 21.70
N ASP A 229 13.04 13.97 20.81
CA ASP A 229 12.84 13.85 19.37
C ASP A 229 12.78 12.38 18.95
N LEU A 230 12.09 12.14 17.85
CA LEU A 230 11.89 10.83 17.23
C LEU A 230 11.16 9.83 18.16
N ALA A 231 10.47 10.32 19.19
CA ALA A 231 9.62 9.53 20.05
C ALA A 231 8.51 8.85 19.22
N ARG A 232 8.40 7.53 19.36
CA ARG A 232 7.34 6.70 18.75
C ARG A 232 6.08 6.82 19.59
N VAL A 233 5.00 7.31 19.02
CA VAL A 233 3.69 7.40 19.68
C VAL A 233 2.67 6.55 18.93
N PRO A 234 2.11 5.48 19.52
CA PRO A 234 1.15 4.63 18.83
C PRO A 234 -0.13 5.42 18.50
N ARG A 235 -0.45 5.54 17.22
CA ARG A 235 -1.71 6.14 16.76
C ARG A 235 -2.90 5.20 17.13
N PRO A 236 -4.16 5.66 17.07
CA PRO A 236 -5.33 4.79 17.29
C PRO A 236 -5.36 3.54 16.42
N SER A 237 -4.81 3.64 15.20
CA SER A 237 -4.56 2.51 14.29
C SER A 237 -3.69 1.42 14.94
N ALA A 238 -2.50 1.73 15.46
CA ALA A 238 -1.62 0.77 16.15
C ALA A 238 -2.31 0.10 17.35
N LYS A 239 -2.99 0.89 18.19
CA LYS A 239 -3.73 0.41 19.38
C LYS A 239 -4.87 -0.56 19.03
N TRP A 240 -5.43 -0.44 17.82
CA TRP A 240 -6.42 -1.37 17.28
C TRP A 240 -5.76 -2.56 16.56
N PHE A 241 -4.70 -2.33 15.77
CA PHE A 241 -3.95 -3.35 15.06
C PHE A 241 -3.32 -4.36 16.03
N GLN A 242 -2.83 -3.90 17.18
CA GLN A 242 -2.44 -4.71 18.33
C GLN A 242 -3.48 -5.78 18.68
N LYS A 243 -4.76 -5.39 18.76
CA LYS A 243 -5.86 -6.29 19.12
C LYS A 243 -6.20 -7.23 17.96
N VAL A 244 -6.17 -6.75 16.73
CA VAL A 244 -6.42 -7.57 15.54
C VAL A 244 -5.32 -8.61 15.35
N ALA A 245 -4.04 -8.24 15.41
CA ALA A 245 -2.93 -9.15 15.19
C ALA A 245 -2.80 -10.21 16.31
N SER A 246 -2.97 -9.81 17.58
CA SER A 246 -2.87 -10.72 18.73
C SER A 246 -4.06 -11.66 18.90
N THR A 247 -5.28 -11.27 18.52
CA THR A 247 -6.48 -12.14 18.61
C THR A 247 -6.87 -12.78 17.29
N LYS A 248 -6.34 -12.27 16.18
CA LYS A 248 -6.77 -12.51 14.81
C LYS A 248 -8.21 -12.11 14.48
N CYS A 249 -8.88 -11.30 15.29
CA CYS A 249 -10.30 -10.98 15.12
C CYS A 249 -10.63 -9.48 15.02
N LEU A 250 -11.48 -9.11 14.04
CA LEU A 250 -11.91 -7.72 13.79
C LEU A 250 -13.05 -7.22 14.69
N GLY A 251 -13.60 -8.10 15.56
CA GLY A 251 -14.71 -7.77 16.47
C GLY A 251 -14.27 -7.30 17.86
N VAL A 252 -12.96 -7.25 18.14
CA VAL A 252 -12.46 -6.95 19.50
C VAL A 252 -12.60 -5.46 19.79
N SER A 253 -13.36 -5.13 20.84
CA SER A 253 -13.63 -3.73 21.16
C SER A 253 -12.34 -2.99 21.56
N VAL A 254 -12.20 -1.78 21.01
CA VAL A 254 -11.30 -0.78 21.61
C VAL A 254 -11.97 -0.33 22.89
N ALA A 255 -11.74 -1.07 23.98
CA ALA A 255 -11.97 -0.59 25.33
C ALA A 255 -11.36 0.81 25.42
N ALA A 256 -12.23 1.81 25.56
CA ALA A 256 -11.81 3.20 25.61
C ALA A 256 -10.84 3.38 26.78
N ALA A 257 -9.86 4.27 26.62
CA ALA A 257 -9.12 4.77 27.78
C ALA A 257 -10.16 5.26 28.80
N PRO A 258 -9.99 4.99 30.12
CA PRO A 258 -10.95 5.42 31.11
C PRO A 258 -11.11 6.93 30.99
N ALA A 259 -12.31 7.36 30.62
CA ALA A 259 -12.57 8.76 30.37
C ALA A 259 -12.23 9.54 31.64
N ALA A 260 -11.30 10.50 31.53
CA ALA A 260 -11.09 11.47 32.59
C ALA A 260 -12.45 12.08 32.95
N GLU A 261 -12.74 12.22 34.25
CA GLU A 261 -14.08 12.56 34.74
C GLU A 261 -14.51 13.97 34.30
N VAL A 262 -15.05 14.09 33.08
CA VAL A 262 -15.72 15.29 32.60
C VAL A 262 -17.00 15.43 33.40
N SER A 263 -16.96 16.35 34.38
CA SER A 263 -18.06 16.67 35.29
C SER A 263 -19.38 16.87 34.55
N GLY A 264 -20.29 15.91 34.70
CA GLY A 264 -21.45 15.74 33.82
C GLY A 264 -22.62 16.69 34.08
N GLU A 265 -22.51 17.97 33.72
CA GLU A 265 -23.63 18.91 33.82
C GLU A 265 -24.54 18.91 32.57
N HIS A 266 -23.97 18.93 31.35
CA HIS A 266 -24.76 19.18 30.13
C HIS A 266 -25.74 18.06 29.73
N HIS A 267 -25.38 16.78 29.91
CA HIS A 267 -26.29 15.67 29.53
C HIS A 267 -27.50 15.54 30.46
N HIS A 268 -27.36 15.84 31.75
CA HIS A 268 -28.48 15.82 32.68
C HIS A 268 -29.47 16.97 32.40
N HIS A 269 -28.98 18.17 32.07
CA HIS A 269 -29.87 19.30 31.78
C HIS A 269 -30.76 19.08 30.54
N PHE A 270 -30.25 18.49 29.46
CA PHE A 270 -31.06 18.24 28.26
C PHE A 270 -32.21 17.26 28.54
N TRP A 271 -31.91 16.10 29.15
CA TRP A 271 -32.94 15.10 29.46
C TRP A 271 -33.90 15.55 30.57
N ALA A 272 -33.42 16.29 31.57
CA ALA A 272 -34.30 16.91 32.58
C ALA A 272 -35.27 17.93 31.94
N TRP A 273 -34.82 18.71 30.94
CA TRP A 273 -35.70 19.60 30.17
C TRP A 273 -36.76 18.86 29.37
N VAL A 274 -36.37 17.78 28.67
CA VAL A 274 -37.31 16.96 27.88
C VAL A 274 -38.36 16.29 28.77
N VAL A 275 -37.93 15.67 29.88
CA VAL A 275 -38.86 15.06 30.86
C VAL A 275 -39.73 16.12 31.53
N GLY A 276 -39.17 17.29 31.86
CA GLY A 276 -39.91 18.43 32.41
C GLY A 276 -41.00 18.96 31.46
N LEU A 277 -40.70 19.11 30.17
CA LEU A 277 -41.67 19.50 29.15
C LEU A 277 -42.82 18.49 29.03
N VAL A 278 -42.50 17.19 28.97
CA VAL A 278 -43.52 16.12 28.92
C VAL A 278 -44.39 16.11 30.18
N ALA A 279 -43.79 16.31 31.36
CA ALA A 279 -44.53 16.41 32.62
C ALA A 279 -45.45 17.64 32.67
N ILE A 280 -44.99 18.82 32.21
CA ILE A 280 -45.79 20.04 32.15
C ILE A 280 -46.98 19.88 31.21
N VAL A 281 -46.79 19.27 30.03
CA VAL A 281 -47.88 18.98 29.08
C VAL A 281 -48.89 18.00 29.69
N ALA A 282 -48.42 16.94 30.34
CA ALA A 282 -49.30 15.96 30.99
C ALA A 282 -50.13 16.58 32.14
N VAL A 283 -49.50 17.36 33.02
CA VAL A 283 -50.20 18.06 34.13
C VAL A 283 -51.19 19.08 33.57
N SER A 284 -50.83 19.83 32.53
CA SER A 284 -51.73 20.80 31.89
C SER A 284 -52.96 20.12 31.28
N ALA A 285 -52.79 18.98 30.61
CA ALA A 285 -53.89 18.18 30.08
C ALA A 285 -54.83 17.67 31.20
N VAL A 286 -54.28 17.18 32.31
CA VAL A 286 -55.06 16.71 33.47
C VAL A 286 -55.86 17.86 34.12
N VAL A 287 -55.26 19.05 34.27
CA VAL A 287 -55.95 20.23 34.82
C VAL A 287 -57.10 20.69 33.90
N VAL A 288 -56.87 20.75 32.58
CA VAL A 288 -57.92 21.09 31.61
C VAL A 288 -59.06 20.05 31.62
N LEU A 289 -58.73 18.76 31.66
CA LEU A 289 -59.75 17.69 31.73
C LEU A 289 -60.53 17.71 33.05
N GLY A 290 -59.90 18.08 34.17
CA GLY A 290 -60.56 18.30 35.46
C GLY A 290 -61.54 19.48 35.45
N LEU A 291 -61.18 20.58 34.77
CA LEU A 291 -62.06 21.74 34.57
C LEU A 291 -63.22 21.43 33.62
N VAL A 292 -63.01 20.62 32.59
CA VAL A 292 -64.09 20.12 31.72
C VAL A 292 -65.03 19.18 32.49
N TRP A 293 -64.50 18.34 33.38
CA TRP A 293 -65.32 17.45 34.22
C TRP A 293 -66.24 18.22 35.16
N SER A 294 -65.73 19.25 35.86
CA SER A 294 -66.51 20.06 36.81
C SER A 294 -67.58 20.95 36.17
N LEU A 295 -67.47 21.22 34.86
CA LEU A 295 -68.45 21.99 34.08
C LEU A 295 -69.41 21.11 33.26
N SER A 296 -69.22 19.78 33.22
CA SER A 296 -70.04 18.87 32.41
C SER A 296 -71.27 18.34 33.14
N ALA A 297 -72.46 18.50 32.53
CA ALA A 297 -73.72 17.96 33.06
C ALA A 297 -73.88 16.43 32.90
N ASN A 298 -72.84 15.70 32.48
CA ASN A 298 -72.88 14.26 32.22
C ASN A 298 -71.55 13.58 32.59
N GLN A 299 -71.27 13.52 33.90
CA GLN A 299 -69.98 13.10 34.47
C GLN A 299 -69.56 11.65 34.13
N VAL A 300 -70.49 10.79 33.73
CA VAL A 300 -70.20 9.37 33.40
C VAL A 300 -69.43 9.26 32.07
N GLY A 301 -69.81 10.05 31.06
CA GLY A 301 -69.16 10.03 29.75
C GLY A 301 -67.73 10.59 29.76
N THR A 302 -67.51 11.66 30.53
CA THR A 302 -66.18 12.28 30.68
C THR A 302 -65.20 11.35 31.42
N MET A 303 -65.67 10.57 32.40
CA MET A 303 -64.83 9.60 33.13
C MET A 303 -64.34 8.44 32.23
N GLN A 304 -65.18 7.94 31.31
CA GLN A 304 -64.77 6.91 30.35
C GLN A 304 -63.77 7.43 29.31
N LEU A 305 -63.91 8.68 28.86
CA LEU A 305 -62.93 9.34 28.00
C LEU A 305 -61.57 9.49 28.70
N LEU A 306 -61.56 9.91 29.96
CA LEU A 306 -60.34 10.04 30.76
C LEU A 306 -59.60 8.71 30.94
N GLN A 307 -60.32 7.62 31.23
CA GLN A 307 -59.74 6.27 31.32
C GLN A 307 -59.14 5.80 29.99
N ARG A 308 -59.82 6.03 28.87
CA ARG A 308 -59.28 5.67 27.53
C ARG A 308 -58.04 6.48 27.18
N PHE A 309 -57.99 7.77 27.53
CA PHE A 309 -56.81 8.61 27.30
C PHE A 309 -55.61 8.16 28.14
N LEU A 310 -55.83 7.80 29.41
CA LEU A 310 -54.78 7.24 30.28
C LEU A 310 -54.28 5.87 29.80
N GLN A 311 -55.17 5.01 29.30
CA GLN A 311 -54.78 3.72 28.70
C GLN A 311 -53.96 3.91 27.41
N LEU A 312 -54.34 4.86 26.54
CA LEU A 312 -53.57 5.18 25.32
C LEU A 312 -52.21 5.79 25.64
N ALA A 313 -52.13 6.71 26.61
CA ALA A 313 -50.86 7.30 27.05
C ALA A 313 -49.92 6.26 27.69
N GLY A 314 -50.45 5.39 28.55
CA GLY A 314 -49.70 4.27 29.13
C GLY A 314 -49.22 3.28 28.06
N GLY A 315 -50.06 2.97 27.07
CA GLY A 315 -49.68 2.14 25.92
C GLY A 315 -48.56 2.76 25.08
N ALA A 316 -48.63 4.06 24.78
CA ALA A 316 -47.58 4.75 24.03
C ALA A 316 -46.23 4.77 24.77
N ALA A 317 -46.24 5.02 26.08
CA ALA A 317 -45.03 4.96 26.91
C ALA A 317 -44.44 3.53 26.98
N ALA A 318 -45.29 2.51 27.12
CA ALA A 318 -44.87 1.12 27.13
C ALA A 318 -44.27 0.68 25.77
N VAL A 319 -44.85 1.13 24.65
CA VAL A 319 -44.32 0.85 23.30
C VAL A 319 -42.98 1.56 23.05
N LEU A 320 -42.82 2.81 23.50
CA LEU A 320 -41.52 3.51 23.42
C LEU A 320 -40.42 2.82 24.23
N LEU A 321 -40.75 2.18 25.36
CA LEU A 321 -39.81 1.38 26.15
C LEU A 321 -39.60 -0.04 25.58
N ALA A 322 -40.61 -0.63 24.94
CA ALA A 322 -40.54 -1.99 24.37
C ALA A 322 -39.93 -2.04 22.94
N LEU A 323 -39.83 -0.93 22.23
CA LEU A 323 -39.23 -0.84 20.89
C LEU A 323 -37.70 -0.96 20.86
N HIS A 324 -37.06 -1.22 22.00
CA HIS A 324 -35.65 -1.59 22.08
C HIS A 324 -35.49 -3.00 22.66
N PRO A 325 -35.67 -4.06 21.85
CA PRO A 325 -34.81 -5.21 22.02
C PRO A 325 -33.38 -4.69 21.81
N VAL A 326 -32.60 -4.57 22.89
CA VAL A 326 -31.14 -4.53 22.75
C VAL A 326 -30.75 -5.89 22.21
N ALA A 327 -30.69 -5.98 20.88
CA ALA A 327 -30.15 -7.12 20.20
C ALA A 327 -28.66 -7.18 20.52
N THR A 328 -28.33 -7.85 21.62
CA THR A 328 -27.07 -8.56 21.74
C THR A 328 -27.10 -9.67 20.70
N THR A 329 -26.86 -9.28 19.44
CA THR A 329 -26.21 -10.16 18.51
C THR A 329 -25.00 -10.74 19.23
N SER A 330 -24.80 -12.06 19.16
CA SER A 330 -23.43 -12.52 19.28
C SER A 330 -22.71 -11.85 18.10
N THR A 331 -21.84 -10.90 18.40
CA THR A 331 -20.86 -10.45 17.43
C THR A 331 -19.86 -11.57 17.30
N ASP A 332 -20.26 -12.62 16.57
CA ASP A 332 -19.44 -13.77 16.24
C ASP A 332 -18.10 -13.22 15.76
N LEU A 333 -17.03 -13.56 16.50
CA LEU A 333 -15.75 -12.88 16.33
C LEU A 333 -15.27 -13.19 14.91
N ARG A 334 -15.25 -12.15 14.07
CA ARG A 334 -14.77 -12.20 12.70
C ARG A 334 -13.26 -12.39 12.71
N CYS A 335 -12.85 -13.64 12.86
CA CYS A 335 -11.45 -14.05 12.98
C CYS A 335 -10.88 -14.56 11.67
N PHE A 336 -9.61 -14.30 11.44
CA PHE A 336 -8.77 -14.90 10.41
C PHE A 336 -8.22 -16.27 10.86
N PRO A 337 -7.68 -17.10 9.95
CA PRO A 337 -6.96 -18.32 10.30
C PRO A 337 -5.74 -18.08 11.19
N ASP A 338 -5.37 -19.07 12.00
CA ASP A 338 -4.27 -19.00 12.97
C ASP A 338 -2.90 -18.76 12.29
N GLU A 339 -2.75 -19.16 11.03
CA GLU A 339 -1.57 -18.99 10.19
C GLU A 339 -1.46 -17.61 9.51
N PHE A 340 -2.55 -16.83 9.42
CA PHE A 340 -2.61 -15.58 8.64
C PHE A 340 -1.67 -14.50 9.20
N LEU A 341 -0.59 -14.14 8.50
CA LEU A 341 0.42 -13.21 9.01
C LEU A 341 -0.06 -11.76 9.01
N PHE A 342 -0.16 -11.14 10.19
CA PHE A 342 -0.26 -9.68 10.31
C PHE A 342 1.12 -9.06 10.42
N GLY A 343 1.44 -8.06 9.60
CA GLY A 343 2.74 -7.41 9.61
C GLY A 343 2.70 -5.92 9.28
N SER A 344 3.88 -5.30 9.25
CA SER A 344 4.08 -3.92 8.80
C SER A 344 5.47 -3.75 8.17
N ALA A 345 5.82 -2.55 7.71
CA ALA A 345 6.98 -2.35 6.85
C ALA A 345 7.65 -0.96 6.92
N THR A 346 8.89 -0.90 6.45
CA THR A 346 9.73 0.31 6.26
C THR A 346 10.67 0.18 5.05
N ALA A 347 11.44 1.23 4.77
CA ALA A 347 12.54 1.23 3.80
C ALA A 347 13.80 1.88 4.40
N ALA A 348 14.99 1.39 4.03
CA ALA A 348 16.26 1.77 4.64
C ALA A 348 16.51 3.28 4.62
N TYR A 349 16.49 3.93 3.45
CA TYR A 349 16.70 5.38 3.36
C TYR A 349 15.55 6.19 3.97
N GLN A 350 14.35 5.62 4.13
CA GLN A 350 13.22 6.31 4.72
C GLN A 350 13.31 6.39 6.26
N VAL A 351 13.96 5.41 6.92
CA VAL A 351 13.91 5.27 8.40
C VAL A 351 15.27 5.20 9.11
N GLU A 352 16.34 4.71 8.48
CA GLU A 352 17.57 4.34 9.21
C GLU A 352 18.37 5.54 9.74
N GLY A 353 18.55 6.56 8.91
CA GLY A 353 19.48 7.65 9.20
C GLY A 353 20.93 7.18 9.36
N ALA A 354 21.60 7.70 10.40
CA ALA A 354 22.97 7.37 10.76
C ALA A 354 23.93 7.41 9.55
N VAL A 355 23.80 8.47 8.73
CA VAL A 355 24.42 8.54 7.39
C VAL A 355 25.95 8.68 7.38
N LYS A 356 26.59 8.74 8.56
CA LYS A 356 28.05 8.86 8.76
C LYS A 356 28.65 7.67 9.52
N GLU A 357 27.87 6.64 9.82
CA GLU A 357 28.17 5.65 10.86
C GLU A 357 28.14 4.22 10.34
N GLY A 358 28.73 3.29 11.10
CA GLY A 358 28.83 1.88 10.73
C GLY A 358 29.56 1.63 9.41
N GLY A 359 30.52 2.50 9.05
CA GLY A 359 31.25 2.47 7.78
C GLY A 359 30.47 2.87 6.52
N ARG A 360 29.21 3.31 6.62
CA ARG A 360 28.33 3.66 5.49
C ARG A 360 28.93 4.76 4.59
N THR A 361 28.87 4.57 3.27
CA THR A 361 29.12 5.64 2.28
C THR A 361 27.81 6.25 1.76
N PRO A 362 27.82 7.45 1.14
CA PRO A 362 26.60 8.12 0.70
C PRO A 362 25.84 7.33 -0.37
N SER A 363 24.51 7.49 -0.41
CA SER A 363 23.66 7.04 -1.52
C SER A 363 23.42 8.17 -2.53
N ILE A 364 22.84 7.86 -3.69
CA ILE A 364 22.39 8.88 -4.67
C ILE A 364 21.37 9.86 -4.05
N TRP A 365 20.60 9.43 -3.06
CA TRP A 365 19.66 10.30 -2.34
C TRP A 365 20.36 11.30 -1.42
N ASP A 366 21.49 10.92 -0.81
CA ASP A 366 22.29 11.81 0.04
C ASP A 366 22.90 12.98 -0.76
N GLN A 367 23.27 12.77 -2.03
CA GLN A 367 23.64 13.86 -2.93
C GLN A 367 22.38 14.65 -3.35
N PHE A 368 21.36 13.96 -3.83
CA PHE A 368 20.17 14.57 -4.42
C PHE A 368 19.47 15.55 -3.47
N CYS A 369 19.27 15.18 -2.19
CA CYS A 369 18.61 16.06 -1.24
C CYS A 369 19.41 17.34 -0.90
N ARG A 370 20.73 17.34 -1.11
CA ARG A 370 21.62 18.49 -0.89
C ARG A 370 21.70 19.42 -2.09
N GLU A 371 21.61 18.86 -3.30
CA GLU A 371 21.71 19.62 -4.56
C GLU A 371 20.37 20.17 -5.07
N ARG A 372 19.24 19.76 -4.49
CA ARG A 372 17.88 20.08 -4.98
C ARG A 372 17.12 20.98 -4.00
N PRO A 373 16.94 22.28 -4.31
CA PRO A 373 16.18 23.19 -3.45
C PRO A 373 14.77 22.67 -3.15
N GLY A 374 14.41 22.64 -1.87
CA GLY A 374 13.10 22.20 -1.39
C GLY A 374 13.01 20.70 -1.03
N VAL A 375 13.96 19.87 -1.47
CA VAL A 375 14.02 18.45 -1.07
C VAL A 375 14.60 18.34 0.34
N LYS A 376 13.97 17.54 1.21
CA LYS A 376 14.46 17.25 2.55
C LYS A 376 15.47 16.09 2.55
N CYS A 377 16.42 16.05 3.47
CA CYS A 377 17.40 14.95 3.62
C CYS A 377 17.03 13.94 4.72
N ALA A 378 17.44 12.67 4.54
CA ALA A 378 17.26 11.60 5.52
C ALA A 378 18.51 11.38 6.42
N ASN A 379 19.20 12.47 6.80
CA ASN A 379 20.44 12.42 7.59
C ASN A 379 20.30 11.66 8.92
N VAL A 380 19.16 11.86 9.57
CA VAL A 380 18.76 11.23 10.83
C VAL A 380 17.52 10.35 10.62
N ALA A 381 16.61 10.74 9.72
CA ALA A 381 15.34 10.04 9.46
C ALA A 381 14.60 9.74 10.78
N ASP A 382 14.20 8.48 11.00
CA ASP A 382 13.62 8.01 12.26
C ASP A 382 14.67 7.47 13.24
N ASP A 383 15.97 7.54 12.93
CA ASP A 383 17.07 7.01 13.74
C ASP A 383 16.93 5.50 14.03
N PHE A 384 16.29 4.76 13.12
CA PHE A 384 16.02 3.32 13.24
C PHE A 384 17.33 2.50 13.33
N TYR A 385 18.43 2.97 12.73
CA TYR A 385 19.74 2.31 12.85
C TYR A 385 20.19 2.14 14.31
N HIS A 386 19.87 3.11 15.19
CA HIS A 386 20.14 3.01 16.63
C HIS A 386 18.97 2.43 17.43
N ARG A 387 17.73 2.65 16.97
CA ARG A 387 16.50 2.40 17.73
C ARG A 387 15.76 1.10 17.36
N TYR A 388 16.28 0.30 16.43
CA TYR A 388 15.58 -0.90 15.95
C TYR A 388 15.22 -1.89 17.08
N HIS A 389 16.00 -1.98 18.17
CA HIS A 389 15.66 -2.81 19.33
C HIS A 389 14.38 -2.32 20.05
N GLU A 390 14.20 -1.01 20.17
CA GLU A 390 12.99 -0.39 20.73
C GLU A 390 11.82 -0.56 19.76
N ASP A 391 12.07 -0.36 18.47
CA ASP A 391 11.08 -0.54 17.42
C ASP A 391 10.60 -2.00 17.30
N VAL A 392 11.49 -2.99 17.41
CA VAL A 392 11.13 -4.42 17.44
C VAL A 392 10.27 -4.75 18.67
N LYS A 393 10.56 -4.16 19.85
CA LYS A 393 9.68 -4.30 21.03
C LYS A 393 8.30 -3.73 20.75
N LEU A 394 8.20 -2.57 20.07
CA LEU A 394 6.92 -1.98 19.65
C LEU A 394 6.19 -2.83 18.60
N MET A 395 6.90 -3.53 17.71
CA MET A 395 6.30 -4.53 16.80
C MET A 395 5.71 -5.72 17.58
N VAL A 396 6.42 -6.25 18.58
CA VAL A 396 5.95 -7.32 19.47
C VAL A 396 4.74 -6.87 20.31
N GLU A 397 4.80 -5.66 20.88
CA GLU A 397 3.66 -5.07 21.59
C GLU A 397 2.45 -4.88 20.66
N THR A 398 2.67 -4.54 19.39
CA THR A 398 1.63 -4.48 18.33
C THR A 398 1.22 -5.88 17.82
N GLY A 399 1.81 -6.96 18.36
CA GLY A 399 1.48 -8.34 17.98
C GLY A 399 1.83 -8.68 16.52
N LEU A 400 2.73 -7.92 15.89
CA LEU A 400 3.14 -8.17 14.50
C LEU A 400 3.87 -9.52 14.40
N GLN A 401 3.59 -10.23 13.32
CA GLN A 401 4.06 -11.58 13.01
C GLN A 401 5.01 -11.61 11.82
N SER A 402 5.05 -10.53 11.03
CA SER A 402 6.04 -10.31 9.98
C SER A 402 6.44 -8.84 9.89
N PHE A 403 7.67 -8.59 9.45
CA PHE A 403 8.19 -7.24 9.22
C PHE A 403 8.95 -7.19 7.89
N ARG A 404 8.57 -6.25 7.03
CA ARG A 404 9.22 -6.03 5.73
C ARG A 404 10.11 -4.80 5.78
N PHE A 405 11.38 -4.98 5.42
CA PHE A 405 12.36 -3.90 5.37
C PHE A 405 13.30 -4.08 4.17
N SER A 406 14.21 -3.14 3.97
CA SER A 406 15.27 -3.24 2.97
C SER A 406 16.66 -3.12 3.58
N ILE A 407 17.66 -3.63 2.86
CA ILE A 407 19.06 -3.37 3.13
C ILE A 407 19.48 -2.11 2.38
N SER A 408 20.23 -1.21 3.02
CA SER A 408 20.90 -0.12 2.34
C SER A 408 22.20 -0.60 1.71
N TRP A 409 22.28 -0.63 0.39
CA TRP A 409 23.45 -1.12 -0.34
C TRP A 409 24.71 -0.31 0.06
N SER A 410 24.59 1.01 0.22
CA SER A 410 25.72 1.87 0.62
C SER A 410 26.11 1.77 2.10
N ARG A 411 25.32 1.04 2.92
CA ARG A 411 25.70 0.65 4.29
C ARG A 411 26.46 -0.67 4.30
N VAL A 412 26.06 -1.67 3.50
CA VAL A 412 26.68 -3.01 3.53
C VAL A 412 27.84 -3.21 2.56
N MET A 413 28.04 -2.33 1.59
CA MET A 413 29.21 -2.36 0.70
C MET A 413 29.69 -0.96 0.34
N ASN A 414 31.02 -0.82 0.22
CA ASN A 414 31.71 0.42 -0.12
C ASN A 414 32.55 0.22 -1.40
N TRP A 415 32.83 1.27 -2.17
CA TRP A 415 33.65 1.14 -3.39
C TRP A 415 35.15 0.93 -3.08
N ASP A 416 35.81 0.11 -3.88
CA ASP A 416 37.27 0.01 -3.92
C ASP A 416 37.82 0.34 -5.32
N PRO A 417 38.49 1.49 -5.50
CA PRO A 417 39.14 1.86 -6.76
C PRO A 417 40.22 0.89 -7.25
N GLN A 418 40.80 0.04 -6.39
CA GLN A 418 41.82 -0.93 -6.80
C GLN A 418 41.21 -2.18 -7.45
N LEU A 419 40.04 -2.62 -6.97
CA LEU A 419 39.26 -3.69 -7.60
C LEU A 419 38.36 -3.17 -8.73
N ARG A 420 38.03 -1.87 -8.74
CA ARG A 420 36.93 -1.28 -9.53
C ARG A 420 35.62 -2.05 -9.26
N GLY A 421 35.30 -2.19 -7.98
CA GLY A 421 34.16 -2.98 -7.53
C GLY A 421 33.82 -2.73 -6.06
N MET A 422 32.69 -3.27 -5.63
CA MET A 422 32.18 -3.10 -4.27
C MET A 422 32.81 -4.12 -3.31
N ARG A 423 33.29 -3.68 -2.14
CA ARG A 423 33.75 -4.56 -1.05
C ARG A 423 32.70 -4.65 0.06
N PRO A 424 32.56 -5.80 0.75
CA PRO A 424 31.76 -5.92 1.98
C PRO A 424 32.19 -4.90 3.05
N ASN A 425 31.22 -4.28 3.71
CA ASN A 425 31.41 -3.50 4.93
C ASN A 425 30.90 -4.31 6.15
N PRO A 426 31.79 -4.86 7.00
CA PRO A 426 31.40 -5.74 8.09
C PRO A 426 30.47 -5.11 9.14
N GLU A 427 30.60 -3.81 9.41
CA GLU A 427 29.76 -3.12 10.41
C GLU A 427 28.31 -2.98 9.91
N GLY A 428 28.13 -2.56 8.66
CA GLY A 428 26.81 -2.53 8.02
C GLY A 428 26.17 -3.91 7.90
N ILE A 429 26.96 -4.95 7.59
CA ILE A 429 26.48 -6.34 7.52
C ILE A 429 26.06 -6.86 8.91
N ALA A 430 26.83 -6.52 9.95
CA ALA A 430 26.50 -6.87 11.34
C ALA A 430 25.20 -6.22 11.83
N PHE A 431 24.90 -4.98 11.41
CA PHE A 431 23.62 -4.33 11.71
C PHE A 431 22.41 -5.14 11.22
N TYR A 432 22.38 -5.54 9.95
CA TYR A 432 21.25 -6.34 9.43
C TYR A 432 21.23 -7.77 9.97
N HIS A 433 22.39 -8.38 10.28
CA HIS A 433 22.39 -9.63 11.05
C HIS A 433 21.66 -9.47 12.38
N SER A 434 21.99 -8.41 13.14
CA SER A 434 21.43 -8.18 14.47
C SER A 434 19.93 -7.85 14.42
N LEU A 435 19.49 -7.06 13.43
CA LEU A 435 18.06 -6.83 13.14
C LEU A 435 17.33 -8.14 12.79
N ILE A 436 17.90 -8.97 11.90
CA ILE A 436 17.30 -10.24 11.49
C ILE A 436 17.26 -11.24 12.64
N ASP A 437 18.27 -11.26 13.51
CA ASP A 437 18.32 -12.14 14.67
C ASP A 437 17.33 -11.69 15.76
N ASP A 438 17.18 -10.38 16.01
CA ASP A 438 16.20 -9.83 16.96
C ASP A 438 14.76 -10.06 16.48
N LEU A 439 14.47 -9.82 15.19
CA LEU A 439 13.17 -10.15 14.59
C LEU A 439 12.84 -11.64 14.75
N ASN A 440 13.75 -12.54 14.37
CA ASN A 440 13.53 -13.98 14.50
C ASN A 440 13.43 -14.44 15.97
N ALA A 441 14.21 -13.87 16.88
CA ALA A 441 14.18 -14.20 18.31
C ALA A 441 12.84 -13.79 18.97
N ASN A 442 12.22 -12.71 18.47
CA ASN A 442 10.89 -12.26 18.86
C ASN A 442 9.75 -12.91 18.06
N GLY A 443 10.05 -13.85 17.16
CA GLY A 443 9.06 -14.58 16.36
C GLY A 443 8.47 -13.80 15.17
N ILE A 444 9.05 -12.66 14.82
CA ILE A 444 8.62 -11.82 13.69
C ILE A 444 9.33 -12.30 12.43
N VAL A 445 8.56 -12.74 11.43
CA VAL A 445 9.09 -13.25 10.16
C VAL A 445 9.67 -12.11 9.31
N PRO A 446 10.98 -12.12 8.99
CA PRO A 446 11.59 -11.10 8.14
C PRO A 446 11.22 -11.28 6.66
N ILE A 447 10.85 -10.18 6.00
CA ILE A 447 10.63 -10.08 4.55
C ILE A 447 11.63 -9.06 3.99
N LEU A 448 12.64 -9.54 3.26
CA LEU A 448 13.86 -8.79 3.00
C LEU A 448 13.95 -8.26 1.57
N THR A 449 14.07 -6.93 1.43
CA THR A 449 14.20 -6.24 0.15
C THR A 449 15.66 -5.86 -0.13
N LEU A 450 16.23 -6.31 -1.24
CA LEU A 450 17.64 -6.06 -1.58
C LEU A 450 17.91 -4.63 -2.07
N TYR A 451 16.99 -3.96 -2.75
CA TYR A 451 17.19 -2.59 -3.24
C TYR A 451 15.93 -1.75 -3.08
N HIS A 452 16.09 -0.59 -2.43
CA HIS A 452 14.99 0.34 -2.17
C HIS A 452 15.41 1.78 -2.52
N TRP A 453 15.81 1.95 -3.78
CA TRP A 453 16.09 3.22 -4.47
C TRP A 453 17.39 3.93 -4.05
N ASP A 454 18.14 3.35 -3.12
CA ASP A 454 19.30 3.94 -2.44
C ASP A 454 20.65 3.41 -2.96
N LEU A 455 20.83 3.47 -4.28
CA LEU A 455 22.09 3.12 -4.95
C LEU A 455 23.30 3.83 -4.31
N PRO A 456 24.44 3.14 -4.06
CA PRO A 456 25.65 3.78 -3.54
C PRO A 456 26.15 4.87 -4.49
N LEU A 457 26.49 6.04 -3.95
CA LEU A 457 26.92 7.19 -4.73
C LEU A 457 28.23 6.91 -5.46
N GLU A 458 29.18 6.26 -4.80
CA GLU A 458 30.49 5.92 -5.37
C GLU A 458 30.33 5.04 -6.62
N LEU A 459 29.53 3.97 -6.52
CA LEU A 459 29.15 3.09 -7.63
C LEU A 459 28.40 3.85 -8.73
N HIS A 460 27.53 4.79 -8.37
CA HIS A 460 26.85 5.65 -9.35
C HIS A 460 27.83 6.55 -10.12
N THR A 461 28.83 7.12 -9.45
CA THR A 461 29.79 8.08 -10.03
C THR A 461 30.94 7.45 -10.81
N GLU A 462 31.42 6.29 -10.39
CA GLU A 462 32.60 5.61 -10.98
C GLU A 462 32.23 4.82 -12.26
N LEU A 463 30.96 4.42 -12.39
CA LEU A 463 30.41 3.88 -13.62
C LEU A 463 30.18 4.99 -14.66
N SER A 464 30.51 4.71 -15.92
CA SER A 464 30.26 5.62 -17.05
C SER A 464 29.68 4.86 -18.25
N PRO A 465 28.39 5.07 -18.64
CA PRO A 465 27.40 5.97 -18.04
C PRO A 465 27.10 5.69 -16.56
N GLN A 466 26.53 6.66 -15.85
CA GLN A 466 26.39 6.64 -14.39
C GLN A 466 25.26 5.73 -13.88
N GLY A 467 25.55 4.99 -12.81
CA GLY A 467 24.62 4.10 -12.11
C GLY A 467 23.87 3.14 -13.04
N TRP A 468 22.54 3.12 -12.93
CA TRP A 468 21.68 2.20 -13.70
C TRP A 468 21.71 2.40 -15.23
N LEU A 469 22.34 3.46 -15.73
CA LEU A 469 22.59 3.60 -17.18
C LEU A 469 23.74 2.71 -17.67
N ASN A 470 24.58 2.18 -16.78
CA ASN A 470 25.65 1.25 -17.13
C ASN A 470 25.15 -0.19 -17.23
N THR A 471 25.69 -0.97 -18.16
CA THR A 471 25.45 -2.42 -18.20
C THR A 471 26.24 -3.19 -17.13
N GLU A 472 27.41 -2.67 -16.70
CA GLU A 472 28.27 -3.28 -15.67
C GLU A 472 27.59 -3.35 -14.28
N ILE A 473 26.63 -2.45 -14.00
CA ILE A 473 25.92 -2.43 -12.72
C ILE A 473 25.17 -3.74 -12.42
N ALA A 474 24.77 -4.48 -13.46
CA ALA A 474 24.06 -5.74 -13.30
C ALA A 474 24.94 -6.86 -12.74
N ASP A 475 26.26 -6.77 -12.90
CA ASP A 475 27.19 -7.70 -12.29
C ASP A 475 27.53 -7.27 -10.85
N HIS A 476 27.74 -5.97 -10.58
CA HIS A 476 27.88 -5.45 -9.22
C HIS A 476 26.65 -5.69 -8.33
N TYR A 477 25.43 -5.58 -8.88
CA TYR A 477 24.21 -5.93 -8.17
C TYR A 477 24.14 -7.43 -7.84
N VAL A 478 24.70 -8.29 -8.70
CA VAL A 478 24.74 -9.74 -8.47
C VAL A 478 25.82 -10.12 -7.46
N GLU A 479 26.98 -9.45 -7.47
CA GLU A 479 27.99 -9.56 -6.40
C GLU A 479 27.36 -9.21 -5.04
N TYR A 480 26.66 -8.08 -4.98
CA TYR A 480 25.91 -7.63 -3.81
C TYR A 480 24.82 -8.62 -3.37
N ALA A 481 23.91 -9.02 -4.27
CA ALA A 481 22.85 -9.97 -3.96
C ALA A 481 23.42 -11.32 -3.50
N THR A 482 24.51 -11.81 -4.14
CA THR A 482 25.23 -13.03 -3.74
C THR A 482 25.72 -12.93 -2.31
N LEU A 483 26.35 -11.81 -1.94
CA LEU A 483 26.81 -11.58 -0.56
C LEU A 483 25.63 -11.62 0.42
N MET A 484 24.54 -10.89 0.15
CA MET A 484 23.37 -10.88 1.04
C MET A 484 22.73 -12.28 1.17
N PHE A 485 22.70 -13.08 0.10
CA PHE A 485 22.25 -14.47 0.14
C PHE A 485 23.19 -15.38 0.95
N HIS A 486 24.50 -15.11 0.97
CA HIS A 486 25.45 -15.84 1.82
C HIS A 486 25.31 -15.46 3.30
N GLU A 487 25.15 -14.18 3.63
CA GLU A 487 25.03 -13.70 5.02
C GLU A 487 23.66 -14.09 5.63
N TYR A 488 22.54 -13.84 4.93
CA TYR A 488 21.20 -13.96 5.51
C TYR A 488 20.36 -15.11 4.94
N GLY A 489 20.87 -15.89 3.97
CA GLY A 489 20.16 -16.98 3.30
C GLY A 489 19.61 -18.07 4.23
N GLY A 490 20.32 -18.36 5.33
CA GLY A 490 19.87 -19.28 6.38
C GLY A 490 18.88 -18.69 7.39
N LYS A 491 18.69 -17.36 7.40
CA LYS A 491 17.89 -16.63 8.40
C LYS A 491 16.58 -16.06 7.87
N VAL A 492 16.39 -15.99 6.54
CA VAL A 492 15.28 -15.29 5.89
C VAL A 492 14.60 -16.17 4.84
N ASN A 493 13.27 -16.25 4.88
CA ASN A 493 12.47 -17.07 3.97
C ASN A 493 11.73 -16.29 2.87
N PHE A 494 11.57 -14.96 3.00
CA PHE A 494 10.90 -14.14 1.99
C PHE A 494 11.84 -13.02 1.52
N TRP A 495 12.07 -12.96 0.21
CA TRP A 495 13.05 -12.08 -0.42
C TRP A 495 12.44 -11.30 -1.60
N THR A 496 12.88 -10.06 -1.80
CA THR A 496 12.53 -9.28 -2.99
C THR A 496 13.78 -8.57 -3.53
N THR A 497 13.96 -8.55 -4.86
CA THR A 497 15.16 -7.97 -5.48
C THR A 497 15.13 -6.43 -5.51
N PHE A 498 13.99 -5.87 -5.93
CA PHE A 498 13.77 -4.44 -6.10
C PHE A 498 12.40 -4.11 -5.50
N ASN A 499 12.31 -2.99 -4.78
CA ASN A 499 11.03 -2.32 -4.56
C ASN A 499 10.73 -1.34 -5.68
N GLU A 500 9.48 -1.33 -6.14
CA GLU A 500 8.90 -0.30 -7.03
C GLU A 500 9.87 0.19 -8.12
N PRO A 501 10.34 -0.71 -9.02
CA PRO A 501 11.38 -0.35 -9.97
C PRO A 501 10.89 0.68 -11.00
N LEU A 502 9.58 0.84 -11.15
CA LEU A 502 8.94 1.95 -11.85
C LEU A 502 9.26 3.31 -11.24
N SER A 503 9.00 3.46 -9.93
CA SER A 503 8.98 4.75 -9.24
C SER A 503 10.34 5.42 -9.38
N PHE A 504 11.40 4.76 -8.91
CA PHE A 504 12.75 5.31 -8.99
C PHE A 504 13.25 5.50 -10.43
N SER A 505 12.81 4.68 -11.38
CA SER A 505 13.20 4.82 -12.79
C SER A 505 12.52 6.01 -13.47
N THR A 506 11.23 6.24 -13.25
CA THR A 506 10.49 7.33 -13.90
C THR A 506 10.65 8.67 -13.16
N SER A 507 10.68 8.67 -11.84
CA SER A 507 11.00 9.88 -11.08
C SER A 507 12.49 10.23 -11.16
N GLY A 508 13.39 9.25 -11.03
CA GLY A 508 14.84 9.46 -11.04
C GLY A 508 15.46 9.66 -12.42
N TYR A 509 14.91 9.00 -13.47
CA TYR A 509 15.48 8.98 -14.82
C TYR A 509 14.50 9.37 -15.95
N THR A 510 13.30 9.88 -15.66
CA THR A 510 12.46 10.55 -16.69
C THR A 510 12.14 11.99 -16.31
N THR A 511 11.47 12.18 -15.18
CA THR A 511 11.04 13.52 -14.72
C THR A 511 12.14 14.28 -13.97
N GLY A 512 13.08 13.56 -13.36
CA GLY A 512 14.15 14.12 -12.54
C GLY A 512 13.66 14.74 -11.23
N ARG A 513 12.54 14.23 -10.70
CA ARG A 513 11.90 14.66 -9.44
C ARG A 513 12.50 14.00 -8.19
N GLU A 514 13.14 12.85 -8.37
CA GLU A 514 13.78 12.05 -7.31
C GLU A 514 15.22 11.69 -7.73
N ALA A 515 15.99 11.03 -6.87
CA ALA A 515 17.38 10.68 -7.15
C ALA A 515 17.53 9.71 -8.35
N PRO A 516 18.55 9.85 -9.23
CA PRO A 516 19.62 10.87 -9.23
C PRO A 516 19.18 12.21 -9.88
N GLY A 517 17.96 12.29 -10.42
CA GLY A 517 17.41 13.53 -10.97
C GLY A 517 17.78 13.79 -12.42
N PHE A 518 18.00 12.72 -13.20
CA PHE A 518 18.28 12.77 -14.63
C PHE A 518 16.98 12.96 -15.42
N LYS A 519 17.05 13.75 -16.49
CA LYS A 519 15.90 14.13 -17.33
C LYS A 519 16.34 14.52 -18.73
N GLY A 520 15.41 14.54 -19.68
CA GLY A 520 15.61 15.10 -21.02
C GLY A 520 16.21 14.16 -22.06
N SER A 521 16.58 12.92 -21.71
CA SER A 521 16.86 11.87 -22.68
C SER A 521 15.61 11.02 -22.96
N PRO A 522 15.28 10.74 -24.24
CA PRO A 522 14.14 9.92 -24.60
C PRO A 522 14.40 8.40 -24.50
N THR A 523 15.63 7.98 -24.18
CA THR A 523 16.05 6.56 -24.10
C THR A 523 16.43 6.12 -22.68
N GLN A 524 16.92 7.03 -21.83
CA GLN A 524 17.67 6.68 -20.61
C GLN A 524 16.88 5.78 -19.63
N VAL A 525 15.57 6.00 -19.49
CA VAL A 525 14.72 5.18 -18.60
C VAL A 525 14.56 3.74 -19.09
N TYR A 526 14.53 3.51 -20.41
CA TYR A 526 14.49 2.16 -20.98
C TYR A 526 15.84 1.44 -20.80
N THR A 527 16.96 2.18 -20.84
CA THR A 527 18.29 1.64 -20.50
C THR A 527 18.37 1.24 -19.03
N VAL A 528 17.91 2.12 -18.11
CA VAL A 528 17.84 1.82 -16.67
C VAL A 528 17.07 0.54 -16.40
N ILE A 529 15.85 0.45 -16.93
CA ILE A 529 14.97 -0.68 -16.61
C ILE A 529 15.49 -1.98 -17.24
N HIS A 530 16.15 -1.93 -18.41
CA HIS A 530 16.84 -3.09 -18.97
C HIS A 530 17.93 -3.62 -18.03
N ASN A 531 18.76 -2.73 -17.49
CA ASN A 531 19.83 -3.11 -16.57
C ASN A 531 19.24 -3.62 -15.23
N VAL A 532 18.17 -3.02 -14.71
CA VAL A 532 17.43 -3.51 -13.52
C VAL A 532 16.85 -4.91 -13.74
N LEU A 533 16.34 -5.21 -14.92
CA LEU A 533 15.74 -6.52 -15.24
C LEU A 533 16.79 -7.62 -15.38
N LEU A 534 17.89 -7.34 -16.08
CA LEU A 534 19.05 -8.24 -16.15
C LEU A 534 19.61 -8.48 -14.74
N SER A 535 19.63 -7.45 -13.89
CA SER A 535 20.06 -7.56 -12.48
C SER A 535 19.14 -8.48 -11.66
N HIS A 536 17.81 -8.32 -11.79
CA HIS A 536 16.82 -9.20 -11.16
C HIS A 536 16.99 -10.65 -11.63
N ALA A 537 17.03 -10.89 -12.94
CA ALA A 537 17.10 -12.24 -13.51
C ALA A 537 18.38 -12.97 -13.09
N LYS A 538 19.55 -12.31 -13.18
CA LYS A 538 20.82 -12.86 -12.70
C LYS A 538 20.79 -13.16 -11.19
N ALA A 539 20.23 -12.26 -10.37
CA ALA A 539 20.13 -12.46 -8.92
C ALA A 539 19.18 -13.62 -8.54
N VAL A 540 18.02 -13.75 -9.19
CA VAL A 540 17.10 -14.89 -9.00
C VAL A 540 17.75 -16.21 -9.46
N GLN A 541 18.50 -16.19 -10.56
CA GLN A 541 19.28 -17.37 -10.99
C GLN A 541 20.30 -17.78 -9.92
N GLN A 542 20.98 -16.82 -9.30
CA GLN A 542 21.95 -17.07 -8.24
C GLN A 542 21.29 -17.55 -6.94
N PHE A 543 20.17 -16.94 -6.52
CA PHE A 543 19.35 -17.40 -5.39
C PHE A 543 18.93 -18.87 -5.56
N ARG A 544 18.48 -19.24 -6.76
CA ARG A 544 18.11 -20.63 -7.09
C ARG A 544 19.29 -21.60 -6.96
N LYS A 545 20.50 -21.22 -7.40
CA LYS A 545 21.73 -22.03 -7.19
C LYS A 545 22.07 -22.17 -5.70
N LEU A 546 22.05 -21.07 -4.94
CA LEU A 546 22.37 -21.05 -3.51
C LEU A 546 21.33 -21.79 -2.66
N ARG A 547 20.08 -21.87 -3.12
CA ARG A 547 19.02 -22.71 -2.51
C ARG A 547 19.30 -24.21 -2.73
N VAL A 548 19.83 -24.59 -3.88
CA VAL A 548 20.27 -25.99 -4.15
C VAL A 548 21.53 -26.35 -3.34
N SER A 549 22.43 -25.40 -3.10
CA SER A 549 23.62 -25.62 -2.24
C SER A 549 23.38 -25.41 -0.73
N ASN A 550 22.12 -25.26 -0.30
CA ASN A 550 21.72 -25.04 1.10
C ASN A 550 22.37 -23.81 1.79
N VAL A 551 22.79 -22.80 1.03
CA VAL A 551 23.20 -21.49 1.54
C VAL A 551 21.96 -20.64 1.81
N VAL A 552 21.00 -20.70 0.89
CA VAL A 552 19.65 -20.17 1.03
C VAL A 552 18.74 -21.29 1.52
N ASN A 553 17.88 -21.01 2.51
CA ASN A 553 16.94 -21.99 3.06
C ASN A 553 16.08 -22.65 1.95
N ALA A 554 15.89 -23.96 2.03
CA ALA A 554 15.11 -24.71 1.03
C ALA A 554 13.64 -24.24 0.91
N LYS A 555 13.08 -23.65 1.99
CA LYS A 555 11.76 -23.02 2.03
C LYS A 555 11.74 -21.56 1.56
N ALA A 556 12.90 -20.94 1.27
CA ALA A 556 12.97 -19.53 0.95
C ALA A 556 12.54 -19.22 -0.49
N ARG A 557 11.91 -18.05 -0.64
CA ARG A 557 11.13 -17.65 -1.81
C ARG A 557 11.53 -16.22 -2.20
N ILE A 558 11.68 -15.96 -3.49
CA ILE A 558 12.15 -14.67 -4.01
C ILE A 558 11.22 -14.12 -5.10
N GLY A 559 11.02 -12.81 -5.11
CA GLY A 559 10.26 -12.10 -6.14
C GLY A 559 10.77 -10.68 -6.40
N ILE A 560 9.90 -9.84 -6.97
CA ILE A 560 10.10 -8.41 -7.18
C ILE A 560 8.81 -7.69 -6.76
N VAL A 561 8.90 -6.53 -6.10
CA VAL A 561 7.71 -5.76 -5.72
C VAL A 561 7.44 -4.72 -6.79
N LEU A 562 6.22 -4.72 -7.32
CA LEU A 562 5.80 -3.88 -8.43
C LEU A 562 4.58 -3.07 -8.01
N ASN A 563 4.49 -1.85 -8.52
CA ASN A 563 3.48 -0.87 -8.15
C ASN A 563 2.98 -0.11 -9.38
N ALA A 564 1.70 0.30 -9.33
CA ALA A 564 1.24 1.52 -9.98
C ALA A 564 -0.23 1.83 -9.65
N ASP A 565 -0.59 3.11 -9.85
CA ASP A 565 -1.95 3.59 -9.75
C ASP A 565 -2.86 3.02 -10.83
N PHE A 566 -3.91 2.32 -10.38
CA PHE A 566 -4.86 1.56 -11.16
C PHE A 566 -5.74 2.45 -12.07
N ALA A 567 -5.16 2.92 -13.18
CA ALA A 567 -5.76 3.74 -14.24
C ALA A 567 -6.82 3.05 -15.12
N TYR A 568 -8.10 3.43 -15.07
CA TYR A 568 -9.26 2.71 -15.61
C TYR A 568 -10.10 3.60 -16.57
N PRO A 569 -10.97 3.08 -17.47
CA PRO A 569 -11.35 3.76 -18.73
C PRO A 569 -12.23 5.08 -18.70
N LEU A 570 -12.58 5.75 -19.83
CA LEU A 570 -13.50 6.98 -19.99
C LEU A 570 -14.88 7.23 -20.96
N ASP A 571 -15.65 6.74 -22.07
CA ASP A 571 -16.14 5.70 -23.19
C ASP A 571 -15.37 4.64 -24.10
N SER A 572 -15.52 3.32 -23.81
CA SER A 572 -14.98 2.10 -24.46
C SER A 572 -15.81 1.68 -25.66
N SER A 573 -16.80 2.51 -26.00
CA SER A 573 -17.35 2.51 -27.34
C SER A 573 -16.24 2.77 -28.34
N ASN A 574 -15.34 3.74 -28.08
CA ASN A 574 -14.26 4.08 -29.00
C ASN A 574 -13.03 3.18 -28.77
N PRO A 575 -12.49 2.55 -29.83
CA PRO A 575 -11.35 1.65 -29.75
C PRO A 575 -9.97 2.32 -29.55
N GLU A 576 -9.82 3.66 -29.57
CA GLU A 576 -8.66 4.40 -29.01
C GLU A 576 -8.73 4.50 -27.47
N ASP A 577 -9.81 3.95 -26.91
CA ASP A 577 -10.25 4.14 -25.53
C ASP A 577 -10.68 2.86 -24.81
N VAL A 578 -11.00 1.84 -25.59
CA VAL A 578 -10.47 0.51 -25.38
C VAL A 578 -9.01 0.45 -25.81
N ALA A 579 -8.50 1.48 -26.49
CA ALA A 579 -7.15 2.00 -26.26
C ALA A 579 -7.10 2.89 -24.96
N ALA A 580 -6.17 3.80 -24.60
CA ALA A 580 -5.72 4.33 -23.24
C ALA A 580 -5.21 3.33 -22.13
N ALA A 581 -5.26 3.36 -20.79
CA ALA A 581 -4.50 2.41 -19.88
C ALA A 581 -4.70 0.84 -19.88
N SER A 582 -4.58 0.17 -21.04
CA SER A 582 -3.66 -0.97 -21.37
C SER A 582 -2.47 -0.35 -22.15
N ARG A 583 -2.44 0.99 -22.21
CA ARG A 583 -1.30 1.86 -22.39
C ARG A 583 -1.41 3.07 -21.35
N LYS A 584 -0.82 3.60 -20.17
CA LYS A 584 0.13 3.56 -18.89
C LYS A 584 1.06 2.43 -18.16
N MET A 585 0.65 1.29 -17.56
CA MET A 585 1.47 0.13 -17.04
C MET A 585 2.39 -0.82 -17.86
N GLU A 586 2.38 -0.97 -19.20
CA GLU A 586 3.53 -1.57 -19.96
C GLU A 586 4.70 -0.62 -19.84
N PHE A 587 4.49 0.59 -19.31
CA PHE A 587 5.49 1.54 -18.89
C PHE A 587 5.40 1.79 -17.34
N ASP A 588 4.64 0.95 -16.61
CA ASP A 588 4.64 0.79 -15.15
C ASP A 588 5.06 -0.65 -14.77
N ILE A 589 4.16 -1.51 -14.26
CA ILE A 589 4.41 -2.90 -13.84
C ILE A 589 5.11 -3.74 -14.92
N GLY A 590 4.78 -3.53 -16.19
CA GLY A 590 4.93 -4.59 -17.18
C GLY A 590 6.09 -4.51 -18.12
N TRP A 591 6.63 -3.31 -18.28
CA TRP A 591 8.04 -3.09 -18.55
C TRP A 591 8.95 -4.09 -17.83
N PHE A 592 8.58 -4.47 -16.59
CA PHE A 592 9.31 -5.41 -15.74
C PHE A 592 8.80 -6.85 -15.85
N LEU A 593 7.52 -7.07 -15.57
CA LEU A 593 6.99 -8.44 -15.42
C LEU A 593 6.47 -9.06 -16.73
N SER A 594 6.73 -8.43 -17.88
CA SER A 594 6.76 -9.13 -19.17
C SER A 594 8.16 -9.66 -19.56
N PRO A 595 9.29 -8.97 -19.36
CA PRO A 595 10.61 -9.56 -19.57
C PRO A 595 11.01 -10.68 -18.60
N ILE A 596 10.70 -10.57 -17.30
CA ILE A 596 10.95 -11.61 -16.27
C ILE A 596 10.33 -12.98 -16.61
N VAL A 597 9.39 -12.91 -17.56
CA VAL A 597 8.37 -13.86 -17.92
C VAL A 597 8.67 -14.32 -19.35
N SER A 598 8.43 -13.46 -20.34
CA SER A 598 8.57 -13.75 -21.76
C SER A 598 9.99 -13.70 -22.31
N GLY A 599 10.96 -13.06 -21.64
CA GLY A 599 12.27 -12.80 -22.25
C GLY A 599 12.30 -11.73 -23.37
N ASP A 600 11.20 -11.03 -23.67
CA ASP A 600 11.25 -9.73 -24.36
C ASP A 600 10.40 -8.68 -23.62
N TYR A 601 10.63 -7.43 -23.97
CA TYR A 601 9.74 -6.36 -23.62
C TYR A 601 8.36 -6.49 -24.24
N PRO A 602 7.36 -5.86 -23.61
CA PRO A 602 6.08 -5.65 -24.24
C PRO A 602 6.23 -4.86 -25.54
N ALA A 603 5.71 -5.40 -26.65
CA ALA A 603 5.84 -4.77 -27.95
C ALA A 603 4.99 -3.51 -28.10
N VAL A 604 4.14 -3.17 -27.11
CA VAL A 604 3.43 -1.88 -27.12
C VAL A 604 4.36 -0.79 -26.66
N MET A 605 5.33 -1.14 -25.80
CA MET A 605 6.54 -0.36 -25.69
C MET A 605 7.29 -0.39 -27.02
N ARG A 606 7.51 -1.56 -27.65
CA ARG A 606 8.38 -1.65 -28.83
C ARG A 606 7.90 -0.88 -30.07
N GLU A 607 6.60 -0.69 -30.31
CA GLU A 607 6.15 0.26 -31.35
C GLU A 607 6.28 1.71 -30.90
N ARG A 608 5.76 2.03 -29.69
CA ARG A 608 5.61 3.42 -29.25
C ARG A 608 6.93 4.06 -28.82
N ALA A 609 7.81 3.28 -28.21
CA ALA A 609 9.21 3.63 -27.96
C ALA A 609 10.06 3.47 -29.22
N GLY A 610 9.78 2.46 -30.07
CA GLY A 610 10.61 2.13 -31.23
C GLY A 610 12.02 1.70 -30.79
N ASP A 611 13.03 2.15 -31.53
CA ASP A 611 14.45 1.88 -31.23
C ASP A 611 14.95 2.52 -29.91
N ARG A 612 14.10 3.28 -29.20
CA ARG A 612 14.40 3.81 -27.85
C ARG A 612 14.37 2.73 -26.77
N LEU A 613 13.71 1.61 -27.04
CA LEU A 613 13.58 0.46 -26.15
C LEU A 613 14.63 -0.61 -26.52
N PRO A 614 15.55 -0.99 -25.62
CA PRO A 614 16.54 -2.03 -25.87
C PRO A 614 15.91 -3.35 -26.33
N ARG A 615 16.72 -4.22 -26.95
CA ARG A 615 16.35 -5.60 -27.27
C ARG A 615 17.19 -6.52 -26.39
N PHE A 616 16.54 -7.51 -25.79
CA PHE A 616 17.26 -8.62 -25.18
C PHE A 616 17.96 -9.44 -26.28
N THR A 617 19.18 -9.92 -26.01
CA THR A 617 19.85 -10.91 -26.87
C THR A 617 19.33 -12.32 -26.58
N PRO A 618 19.57 -13.33 -27.42
CA PRO A 618 19.09 -14.70 -27.15
C PRO A 618 19.62 -15.35 -25.86
N GLU A 619 20.63 -14.75 -25.23
CA GLU A 619 21.25 -15.17 -23.97
C GLU A 619 20.70 -14.43 -22.73
N GLN A 620 19.79 -13.46 -22.91
CA GLN A 620 19.26 -12.56 -21.88
C GLN A 620 17.79 -12.84 -21.55
#